data_AF-A0A822MRR0-F1
#
_entry.id   AF-A0A822MRR0-F1
#
_cell.length_a   1.000
_cell.length_b   1.000
_cell.length_c   1.000
_cell.angle_alpha   90.00
_cell.angle_beta   90.00
_cell.angle_gamma   90.00
#
_symmetry.space_group_name_H-M   'P 1'
#
loop_
_entity.id
_entity.type
_entity.pdbx_description
1 polymer ?
#
loop_
_entity_poly.entity_id
_entity_poly.type
_entity_poly.pdbx_seq_one_letter_code
_entity_poly.pdbx_strand_id
1 'polypeptide(L)'
;MGLDNVDFWFQDGQQNTTTRLWAERGSRPRAVKQQQFEYAYLFGSVCPARGIGEEMVVPWVNKDIMAEHLKQSSAVLEKGRHAVVIMDGAGWHTNDIAEQFSNVSIIKLSPYSPELNPIEQVWSWLRQHYLAN
;
A
#
# COMPACT_ATOMS: atom_id res chain seq x y z
N MET A 1 13.20 -16.04 -17.85
CA MET A 1 13.53 -14.59 -17.74
C MET A 1 14.68 -14.47 -16.75
N GLY A 2 15.73 -13.69 -17.05
CA GLY A 2 16.80 -13.44 -16.08
C GLY A 2 16.33 -12.49 -14.96
N LEU A 3 16.93 -12.58 -13.77
CA LEU A 3 16.59 -11.73 -12.62
C LEU A 3 16.72 -10.23 -12.92
N ASP A 4 17.61 -9.84 -13.84
CA ASP A 4 17.84 -8.44 -14.23
C ASP A 4 16.63 -7.77 -14.92
N ASN A 5 15.67 -8.58 -15.38
CA ASN A 5 14.43 -8.13 -16.02
C ASN A 5 13.22 -8.17 -15.07
N VAL A 6 13.44 -8.45 -13.79
CA VAL A 6 12.38 -8.48 -12.78
C VAL A 6 12.45 -7.22 -11.92
N ASP A 7 11.34 -6.50 -11.82
CA ASP A 7 11.16 -5.39 -10.91
C ASP A 7 10.36 -5.86 -9.69
N PHE A 8 10.92 -5.67 -8.50
CA PHE A 8 10.20 -5.89 -7.25
C PHE A 8 9.49 -4.60 -6.84
N TRP A 9 8.18 -4.71 -6.68
CA TRP A 9 7.30 -3.62 -6.30
C TRP A 9 6.69 -3.92 -4.94
N PHE A 10 6.67 -2.93 -4.06
CA PHE A 10 6.17 -3.07 -2.71
C PHE A 10 4.91 -2.23 -2.56
N GLN A 11 3.78 -2.90 -2.35
CA GLN A 11 2.46 -2.30 -2.35
C GLN A 11 1.87 -2.30 -0.93
N ASP A 12 1.20 -1.21 -0.59
CA ASP A 12 0.40 -1.10 0.62
C ASP A 12 -0.66 0.00 0.49
N GLY A 13 -1.62 0.03 1.41
CA GLY A 13 -2.67 1.06 1.51
C GLY A 13 -2.53 1.90 2.78
N GLN A 14 -2.98 3.16 2.73
CA GLN A 14 -2.86 4.09 3.86
C GLN A 14 -4.21 4.58 4.38
N GLN A 15 -4.36 4.63 5.71
CA GLN A 15 -5.46 5.28 6.44
C GLN A 15 -4.93 6.24 7.53
N ASN A 16 -5.66 7.30 7.88
CA ASN A 16 -5.23 8.34 8.82
C ASN A 16 -4.75 7.84 10.21
N THR A 17 -3.85 8.63 10.81
CA THR A 17 -3.19 8.35 12.10
C THR A 17 -4.11 8.64 13.30
N THR A 18 -3.97 7.85 14.37
CA THR A 18 -4.65 8.15 15.66
C THR A 18 -3.91 9.25 16.41
N THR A 19 -4.60 10.33 16.77
CA THR A 19 -4.06 11.45 17.56
C THR A 19 -4.06 11.14 19.06
N ARG A 20 -3.05 11.62 19.79
CA ARG A 20 -2.97 11.51 21.26
C ARG A 20 -3.51 12.77 21.93
N LEU A 21 -4.18 12.60 23.07
CA LEU A 21 -4.69 13.70 23.89
C LEU A 21 -4.01 13.67 25.27
N TRP A 22 -3.78 14.84 25.86
CA TRP A 22 -3.30 14.95 27.23
C TRP A 22 -4.42 14.71 28.23
N ALA A 23 -4.11 14.02 29.32
CA ALA A 23 -5.02 13.77 30.43
C ALA A 23 -4.25 13.92 31.75
N GLU A 24 -4.96 14.27 32.81
CA GLU A 24 -4.38 14.38 34.15
C GLU A 24 -3.80 13.03 34.60
N ARG A 25 -2.61 13.05 35.22
CA ARG A 25 -1.93 11.82 35.66
C ARG A 25 -2.82 11.10 36.69
N GLY A 26 -3.10 9.82 36.44
CA GLY A 26 -3.98 9.01 37.30
C GLY A 26 -5.45 9.00 36.85
N SER A 27 -5.82 9.77 35.82
CA SER A 27 -7.16 9.75 35.24
C SER A 27 -7.28 8.79 34.04
N ARG A 28 -8.50 8.32 33.77
CA ARG A 28 -8.84 7.54 32.55
C ARG A 28 -10.05 8.16 31.85
N PRO A 29 -9.90 9.35 31.24
CA PRO A 29 -11.00 10.01 30.57
C PRO A 29 -11.43 9.23 29.33
N ARG A 30 -12.74 9.24 29.06
CA ARG A 30 -13.31 8.68 27.82
C ARG A 30 -13.40 9.81 26.79
N ALA A 31 -12.62 9.72 25.73
CA ALA A 31 -12.75 10.61 24.57
C ALA A 31 -13.65 9.96 23.52
N VAL A 32 -14.55 10.73 22.92
CA VAL A 32 -15.30 10.29 21.76
C VAL A 32 -14.33 10.30 20.57
N LYS A 33 -14.08 9.13 19.98
CA LYS A 33 -13.37 9.05 18.69
C LYS A 33 -14.32 9.58 17.63
N GLN A 34 -14.01 10.74 17.05
CA GLN A 34 -14.75 11.23 15.90
C GLN A 34 -14.53 10.27 14.72
N GLN A 35 -15.58 9.53 14.36
CA GLN A 35 -15.54 8.59 13.23
C GLN A 35 -16.12 9.20 11.94
N GLN A 36 -16.75 10.37 12.05
CA GLN A 36 -17.28 11.11 10.91
C GLN A 36 -16.21 12.07 10.40
N PHE A 37 -15.55 11.65 9.33
CA PHE A 37 -14.60 12.43 8.58
C PHE A 37 -14.79 12.11 7.10
N GLU A 38 -14.49 13.07 6.23
CA GLU A 38 -14.30 12.76 4.81
C GLU A 38 -12.99 11.99 4.67
N TYR A 39 -13.00 10.93 3.87
CA TYR A 39 -11.83 10.10 3.65
C TYR A 39 -11.74 9.65 2.20
N ALA A 40 -10.51 9.37 1.81
CA ALA A 40 -10.19 8.57 0.65
C ALA A 40 -9.14 7.53 1.07
N TYR A 41 -9.03 6.47 0.29
CA TYR A 41 -7.97 5.49 0.42
C TYR A 41 -6.86 5.81 -0.55
N LEU A 42 -5.63 5.72 -0.08
CA LEU A 42 -4.43 5.83 -0.90
C LEU A 42 -3.87 4.43 -1.08
N PHE A 43 -3.71 4.01 -2.33
CA PHE A 43 -2.87 2.89 -2.71
C PHE A 43 -1.56 3.43 -3.21
N GLY A 44 -0.48 2.72 -2.93
CA GLY A 44 0.79 3.00 -3.58
C GLY A 44 1.59 1.73 -3.78
N SER A 45 2.44 1.76 -4.80
CA SER A 45 3.53 0.80 -4.94
C SER A 45 4.84 1.55 -5.19
N VAL A 46 5.95 1.02 -4.68
CA VAL A 46 7.29 1.55 -4.99
C VAL A 46 8.20 0.46 -5.51
N CYS A 47 9.07 0.81 -6.47
CA CYS A 47 10.17 -0.02 -6.93
C CYS A 47 11.50 0.60 -6.50
N PRO A 48 12.08 0.19 -5.37
CA PRO A 48 13.31 0.79 -4.84
C PRO A 48 14.49 0.73 -5.80
N ALA A 49 14.63 -0.37 -6.56
CA ALA A 49 15.72 -0.56 -7.51
C ALA A 49 15.72 0.48 -8.65
N ARG A 50 14.53 0.97 -9.02
CA ARG A 50 14.37 1.98 -10.09
C ARG A 50 14.13 3.39 -9.55
N GLY A 51 13.90 3.54 -8.24
CA GLY A 51 13.61 4.84 -7.63
C GLY A 51 12.28 5.45 -8.08
N ILE A 52 11.32 4.62 -8.48
CA ILE A 52 10.00 5.04 -8.97
C ILE A 52 8.89 4.54 -8.04
N GLY A 53 7.74 5.22 -8.08
CA GLY A 53 6.53 4.81 -7.39
C GLY A 53 5.28 5.22 -8.16
N GLU A 54 4.19 4.58 -7.82
CA GLU A 54 2.85 4.83 -8.33
C GLU A 54 1.87 4.99 -7.17
N GLU A 55 0.80 5.75 -7.41
CA GLU A 55 -0.21 6.09 -6.41
C GLU A 55 -1.59 6.08 -7.07
N MET A 56 -2.59 5.65 -6.31
CA MET A 56 -3.99 5.77 -6.70
C MET A 56 -4.85 6.20 -5.49
N VAL A 57 -5.62 7.27 -5.68
CA VAL A 57 -6.60 7.76 -4.69
C VAL A 57 -7.99 7.26 -5.06
N VAL A 58 -8.65 6.56 -4.14
CA VAL A 58 -9.95 5.93 -4.40
C VAL A 58 -10.92 6.10 -3.23
N PRO A 59 -12.22 6.20 -3.52
CA PRO A 59 -13.26 6.33 -2.50
C PRO A 59 -13.54 5.04 -1.70
N TRP A 60 -13.16 3.86 -2.19
CA TRP A 60 -13.33 2.57 -1.50
C TRP A 60 -12.25 1.57 -1.90
N VAL A 61 -12.14 0.47 -1.14
CA VAL A 61 -11.18 -0.62 -1.38
C VAL A 61 -11.93 -1.91 -1.68
N ASN A 62 -11.56 -2.58 -2.77
CA ASN A 62 -12.05 -3.91 -3.12
C ASN A 62 -11.07 -4.59 -4.11
N LYS A 63 -11.43 -5.79 -4.54
CA LYS A 63 -10.67 -6.57 -5.50
C LYS A 63 -10.51 -5.88 -6.87
N ASP A 64 -11.55 -5.18 -7.34
CA ASP A 64 -11.53 -4.51 -8.66
C ASP A 64 -10.56 -3.32 -8.67
N ILE A 65 -10.53 -2.56 -7.58
CA ILE A 65 -9.58 -1.47 -7.38
C ILE A 65 -8.16 -2.02 -7.34
N MET A 66 -7.92 -3.14 -6.67
CA MET A 66 -6.60 -3.80 -6.67
C MET A 66 -6.19 -4.23 -8.08
N ALA A 67 -7.13 -4.75 -8.88
CA ALA A 67 -6.87 -5.08 -10.28
C ALA A 67 -6.48 -3.85 -11.12
N GLU A 68 -7.15 -2.72 -10.93
CA GLU A 68 -6.79 -1.47 -11.64
C GLU A 68 -5.42 -0.94 -11.17
N HIS A 69 -5.07 -1.10 -9.89
CA HIS A 69 -3.73 -0.79 -9.38
C HIS A 69 -2.64 -1.62 -10.07
N LEU A 70 -2.82 -2.95 -10.17
CA LEU A 70 -1.87 -3.83 -10.86
C LEU A 70 -1.76 -3.52 -12.36
N LYS A 71 -2.83 -3.02 -12.98
CA LYS A 71 -2.82 -2.58 -14.36
C LYS A 71 -1.94 -1.34 -14.55
N GLN A 72 -1.92 -0.41 -13.59
CA GLN A 72 -0.97 0.70 -13.59
C GLN A 72 0.47 0.18 -13.49
N SER A 73 0.73 -0.76 -12.56
CA SER A 73 2.06 -1.37 -12.42
C SER A 73 2.51 -2.03 -13.73
N SER A 74 1.61 -2.79 -14.37
CA SER A 74 1.85 -3.47 -15.65
C SER A 74 2.19 -2.50 -16.77
N ALA A 75 1.51 -1.34 -16.83
CA ALA A 75 1.67 -0.35 -17.90
C ALA A 75 2.96 0.47 -17.79
N VAL A 76 3.53 0.61 -16.58
CA VAL A 76 4.78 1.36 -16.34
C VAL A 76 6.03 0.53 -16.67
N LEU A 77 5.89 -0.80 -16.83
CA LEU A 77 7.01 -1.66 -17.15
C LEU A 77 7.52 -1.44 -18.58
N GLU A 78 8.84 -1.37 -18.71
CA GLU A 78 9.50 -1.41 -20.00
C GLU A 78 9.29 -2.78 -20.66
N LYS A 79 9.34 -2.82 -22.00
CA LYS A 79 9.11 -4.04 -22.77
C LYS A 79 10.06 -5.16 -22.33
N GLY A 80 9.49 -6.31 -21.98
CA GLY A 80 10.25 -7.50 -21.59
C GLY A 80 10.58 -7.59 -20.10
N ARG A 81 10.18 -6.61 -19.29
CA ARG A 81 10.27 -6.66 -17.82
C ARG A 81 9.03 -7.31 -17.21
N HIS A 82 9.20 -7.81 -15.98
CA HIS A 82 8.13 -8.43 -15.20
C HIS A 82 8.09 -7.83 -13.80
N ALA A 83 6.92 -7.45 -13.32
CA ALA A 83 6.73 -6.99 -11.95
C ALA A 83 6.41 -8.16 -11.03
N VAL A 84 7.13 -8.24 -9.91
CA VAL A 84 6.72 -9.01 -8.75
C VAL A 84 6.23 -8.02 -7.71
N VAL A 85 4.92 -7.99 -7.49
CA VAL A 85 4.27 -7.11 -6.51
C VAL A 85 4.16 -7.84 -5.18
N ILE A 86 4.89 -7.35 -4.19
CA ILE A 86 4.85 -7.78 -2.80
C ILE A 86 3.75 -6.99 -2.09
N MET A 87 2.81 -7.68 -1.46
CA MET A 87 1.69 -7.08 -0.72
C MET A 87 1.38 -7.85 0.56
N ASP A 88 0.57 -7.25 1.43
CA ASP A 88 0.10 -7.89 2.66
C ASP A 88 -0.95 -8.99 2.40
N GLY A 89 -1.41 -9.63 3.49
CA GLY A 89 -2.39 -10.70 3.45
C GLY A 89 -3.85 -10.28 3.52
N ALA A 90 -4.23 -9.05 3.13
CA ALA A 90 -5.62 -8.60 3.19
C ALA A 90 -6.57 -9.60 2.51
N GLY A 91 -7.78 -9.79 3.06
CA GLY A 91 -8.71 -10.84 2.60
C GLY A 91 -9.13 -10.71 1.13
N TRP A 92 -8.98 -9.52 0.55
CA TRP A 92 -9.25 -9.22 -0.85
C TRP A 92 -8.00 -9.18 -1.74
N HIS A 93 -6.79 -9.43 -1.20
CA HIS A 93 -5.58 -9.69 -1.98
C HIS A 93 -5.53 -11.16 -2.41
N THR A 94 -6.40 -11.57 -3.33
CA THR A 94 -6.43 -12.97 -3.81
C THR A 94 -5.44 -13.17 -4.95
N ASN A 95 -4.89 -14.38 -5.09
CA ASN A 95 -3.83 -14.67 -6.07
C ASN A 95 -4.31 -14.48 -7.52
N ASP A 96 -5.61 -14.64 -7.77
CA ASP A 96 -6.20 -14.58 -9.09
C ASP A 96 -6.33 -13.15 -9.66
N ILE A 97 -6.11 -12.11 -8.85
CA ILE A 97 -6.15 -10.70 -9.30
C ILE A 97 -5.08 -10.43 -10.36
N ALA A 98 -3.95 -11.15 -10.28
CA ALA A 98 -2.85 -11.01 -11.24
C ALA A 98 -2.99 -11.89 -12.49
N GLU A 99 -3.92 -12.85 -12.54
CA GLU A 99 -4.00 -13.84 -13.63
C GLU A 99 -4.25 -13.22 -15.01
N GLN A 100 -4.86 -12.05 -15.05
CA GLN A 100 -5.11 -11.31 -16.29
C GLN A 100 -3.88 -10.59 -16.86
N PHE A 101 -2.77 -10.50 -16.10
CA PHE A 101 -1.56 -9.80 -16.53
C PHE A 101 -0.44 -10.80 -16.84
N SER A 102 0.12 -10.72 -18.05
CA SER A 102 1.21 -11.60 -18.47
C SER A 102 2.58 -11.21 -17.89
N ASN A 103 2.70 -10.00 -17.35
CA ASN A 103 3.94 -9.38 -16.89
C ASN A 103 3.90 -8.97 -15.40
N VAL A 104 2.92 -9.47 -14.64
CA VAL A 104 2.78 -9.18 -13.20
C VAL A 104 2.58 -10.48 -12.44
N SER A 105 3.20 -10.61 -11.27
CA SER A 105 2.95 -11.69 -10.33
C SER A 105 2.91 -11.14 -8.91
N ILE A 106 2.20 -11.82 -8.03
CA ILE A 106 2.01 -11.38 -6.64
C ILE A 106 2.77 -12.33 -5.70
N ILE A 107 3.45 -11.75 -4.71
CA ILE A 107 3.96 -12.47 -3.54
C ILE A 107 3.33 -11.83 -2.30
N LYS A 108 2.84 -12.67 -1.38
CA LYS A 108 2.34 -12.20 -0.09
C LYS A 108 3.44 -12.23 0.96
N LEU A 109 3.48 -11.18 1.77
CA LEU A 109 4.29 -11.16 2.97
C LEU A 109 3.73 -12.12 4.03
N SER A 110 4.60 -12.51 4.97
CA SER A 110 4.14 -13.16 6.19
C SER A 110 3.17 -12.23 6.95
N PRO A 111 2.13 -12.78 7.58
CA PRO A 111 1.22 -11.97 8.39
C PRO A 111 1.96 -11.16 9.45
N TYR A 112 1.52 -9.91 9.67
CA TYR A 112 2.06 -9.01 10.69
C TYR A 112 3.56 -8.67 10.53
N SER A 113 4.05 -8.61 9.28
CA SER A 113 5.45 -8.25 8.99
C SER A 113 5.59 -6.94 8.19
N PRO A 114 5.05 -5.79 8.67
CA PRO A 114 5.17 -4.51 7.98
C PRO A 114 6.63 -4.04 7.83
N GLU A 115 7.54 -4.47 8.70
CA GLU A 115 8.97 -4.18 8.63
C GLU A 115 9.65 -4.75 7.37
N LEU A 116 9.02 -5.72 6.71
CA LEU A 116 9.48 -6.31 5.45
C LEU A 116 8.94 -5.58 4.22
N ASN A 117 8.10 -4.54 4.41
CA ASN A 117 7.48 -3.78 3.33
C ASN A 117 8.09 -2.35 3.24
N PRO A 118 9.10 -2.10 2.37
CA PRO A 118 9.76 -0.80 2.25
C PRO A 118 8.84 0.39 1.99
N ILE A 119 7.66 0.19 1.38
CA ILE A 119 6.70 1.28 1.14
C ILE A 119 6.20 1.89 2.45
N GLU A 120 6.21 1.15 3.56
CA GLU A 120 5.85 1.66 4.88
C GLU A 120 6.75 2.82 5.33
N GLN A 121 7.99 2.89 4.84
CA GLN A 121 8.86 4.04 5.07
C GLN A 121 8.38 5.29 4.32
N VAL A 122 7.88 5.11 3.09
CA VAL A 122 7.26 6.19 2.31
C VAL A 122 5.99 6.68 2.98
N TRP A 123 5.13 5.76 3.45
CA TRP A 123 3.94 6.12 4.20
C TRP A 123 4.26 6.80 5.52
N SER A 124 5.28 6.31 6.24
CA SER A 124 5.74 6.95 7.48
C SER A 124 6.16 8.39 7.24
N TRP A 125 6.91 8.65 6.17
CA TRP A 125 7.30 9.99 5.79
C TRP A 125 6.09 10.86 5.42
N LEU A 126 5.19 10.37 4.57
CA LEU A 126 3.99 11.12 4.17
C LEU A 126 3.07 11.45 5.36
N ARG A 127 2.90 10.52 6.30
CA ARG A 127 2.17 10.77 7.57
C ARG A 127 2.78 11.91 8.37
N GLN A 128 4.11 12.00 8.45
CA GLN A 128 4.78 13.03 9.24
C GLN A 128 4.71 14.42 8.61
N HIS A 129 4.51 14.52 7.30
CA HIS A 129 4.63 15.78 6.56
C HIS A 129 3.31 16.29 5.97
N TYR A 130 2.40 15.40 5.56
CA TYR A 130 1.23 15.76 4.76
C TYR A 130 -0.08 15.06 5.15
N LEU A 131 -0.03 13.86 5.72
CA LEU A 131 -1.23 13.04 6.00
C LEU A 131 -1.62 13.00 7.49
N ALA A 132 -0.87 13.68 8.36
CA ALA A 132 -1.31 13.95 9.73
C ALA A 132 -2.09 15.26 9.77
N ASN A 133 -3.23 15.23 10.48
CA ASN A 133 -3.96 16.43 10.87
C ASN A 133 -3.22 17.23 11.94
#